data_AF-A0A4Y2V825-F1
#
_entry.id   AF-A0A4Y2V825-F1
#
_cell.length_a   1.000
_cell.length_b   1.000
_cell.length_c   1.000
_cell.angle_alpha   90.00
_cell.angle_beta   90.00
_cell.angle_gamma   90.00
#
_symmetry.space_group_name_H-M   'P 1'
#
loop_
_entity.id
_entity.type
_entity.pdbx_description
1 polymer ?
#
loop_
_entity_poly.entity_id
_entity_poly.type
_entity_poly.pdbx_seq_one_letter_code
_entity_poly.pdbx_strand_id
1 'polypeptide(L)'
;MAGWEWLPVQGVGVRHFLRSNVSNSWLRRPPGMKACTLHRCLQLRIDTYPTRTTLLRGPEDVLECRLCRFPHETLHHLLSKCPALKHKHIRRHDHIVDLRRGDHI
;
A
#
# COMPACT_ATOMS: atom_id res chain seq x y z
N MET A 1 -16.14 -7.92 16.50
CA MET A 1 -14.94 -7.06 16.34
C MET A 1 -13.75 -7.90 16.74
N ALA A 2 -12.74 -8.01 15.88
CA ALA A 2 -11.63 -8.93 16.08
C ALA A 2 -10.44 -8.15 16.65
N GLY A 3 -9.85 -8.62 17.75
CA GLY A 3 -8.90 -7.84 18.56
C GLY A 3 -7.68 -7.27 17.83
N TRP A 4 -7.35 -7.77 16.64
CA TRP A 4 -6.21 -7.32 15.82
C TRP A 4 -6.37 -5.90 15.24
N GLU A 5 -7.61 -5.37 15.12
CA GLU A 5 -7.86 -4.01 14.61
C GLU A 5 -7.40 -2.89 15.56
N TRP A 6 -7.07 -3.26 16.80
CA TRP A 6 -6.59 -2.36 17.85
C TRP A 6 -5.07 -2.39 18.04
N LEU A 7 -4.35 -3.21 17.27
CA LEU A 7 -2.90 -3.23 17.34
C LEU A 7 -2.36 -1.86 16.88
N PRO A 8 -1.41 -1.26 17.62
CA PRO A 8 -0.98 0.12 17.39
C PRO A 8 -0.25 0.34 16.07
N VAL A 9 0.05 -0.73 15.34
CA VAL A 9 0.90 -0.69 14.16
C VAL A 9 0.29 -1.47 13.00
N GLN A 10 0.08 -2.78 13.16
CA GLN A 10 -0.52 -3.60 12.12
C GLN A 10 -2.04 -3.48 12.19
N GLY A 11 -2.70 -3.15 11.09
CA GLY A 11 -4.17 -3.02 11.08
C GLY A 11 -4.68 -1.61 11.33
N VAL A 12 -3.82 -0.60 11.56
CA VAL A 12 -4.22 0.81 11.75
C VAL A 12 -5.14 1.29 10.62
N GLY A 13 -4.85 0.86 9.40
CA GLY A 13 -5.65 1.18 8.22
C GLY A 13 -7.10 0.69 8.28
N VAL A 14 -7.40 -0.41 8.98
CA VAL A 14 -8.74 -1.03 9.02
C VAL A 14 -9.79 -0.05 9.50
N ARG A 15 -9.48 0.70 10.56
CA ARG A 15 -10.42 1.67 11.17
C ARG A 15 -10.85 2.76 10.19
N HIS A 16 -9.95 3.20 9.30
CA HIS A 16 -10.25 4.21 8.28
C HIS A 16 -11.22 3.72 7.21
N PHE A 17 -11.38 2.41 7.09
CA PHE A 17 -12.15 1.78 6.01
C PHE A 17 -13.33 0.97 6.50
N LEU A 18 -13.42 0.74 7.81
CA LEU A 18 -14.51 0.04 8.45
C LEU A 18 -15.83 0.74 8.10
N ARG A 19 -16.81 -0.03 7.61
CA ARG A 19 -18.15 0.44 7.21
C ARG A 19 -18.20 1.48 6.05
N SER A 20 -17.08 1.83 5.42
CA SER A 20 -17.10 2.71 4.24
C SER A 20 -17.48 1.95 2.97
N ASN A 21 -18.74 2.06 2.53
CA ASN A 21 -19.20 1.42 1.30
C ASN A 21 -18.43 1.90 0.06
N VAL A 22 -18.13 3.20 -0.02
CA VAL A 22 -17.41 3.79 -1.16
C VAL A 22 -15.98 3.27 -1.21
N SER A 23 -15.24 3.35 -0.11
CA SER A 23 -13.84 2.89 -0.05
C SER A 23 -13.71 1.36 -0.17
N ASN A 24 -14.76 0.60 0.15
CA ASN A 24 -14.79 -0.87 0.05
C ASN A 24 -15.43 -1.39 -1.24
N SER A 25 -15.92 -0.52 -2.11
CA SER A 25 -16.64 -0.92 -3.34
C SER A 25 -15.85 -1.91 -4.20
N TRP A 26 -14.54 -1.68 -4.35
CA TRP A 26 -13.62 -2.53 -5.11
C TRP A 26 -13.29 -3.89 -4.45
N LEU A 27 -13.64 -4.13 -3.18
CA LEU A 27 -13.40 -5.41 -2.52
C LEU A 27 -14.27 -6.54 -3.08
N ARG A 28 -15.38 -6.21 -3.74
CA ARG A 28 -16.29 -7.16 -4.40
C ARG A 28 -15.71 -7.75 -5.70
N ARG A 29 -14.40 -8.03 -5.70
CA ARG A 29 -13.57 -8.51 -6.84
C ARG A 29 -13.80 -7.70 -8.11
N PRO A 30 -13.00 -6.64 -8.36
CA PRO A 30 -13.12 -5.90 -9.60
C PRO A 30 -12.74 -6.82 -10.77
N PRO A 31 -13.53 -6.87 -11.85
CA PRO A 31 -13.22 -7.69 -13.02
C PRO A 31 -11.82 -7.36 -13.54
N GLY A 32 -11.04 -8.40 -13.86
CA GLY A 32 -9.66 -8.27 -14.38
C GLY A 32 -8.56 -8.12 -13.33
N MET A 33 -8.86 -8.00 -12.02
CA MET A 33 -7.81 -7.91 -11.00
C MET A 33 -7.30 -9.28 -10.55
N LYS A 34 -6.00 -9.54 -10.73
CA LYS A 34 -5.33 -10.75 -10.23
C LYS A 34 -5.43 -10.86 -8.71
N ALA A 35 -5.61 -12.08 -8.19
CA ALA A 35 -5.69 -12.34 -6.75
C ALA A 35 -4.46 -11.86 -5.96
N CYS A 36 -3.25 -12.01 -6.53
CA CYS A 36 -2.02 -11.52 -5.93
C CYS A 36 -1.99 -9.98 -5.81
N THR A 37 -2.55 -9.27 -6.80
CA THR A 37 -2.70 -7.81 -6.76
C THR A 37 -3.69 -7.41 -5.68
N LEU A 38 -4.85 -8.08 -5.61
CA LEU A 38 -5.83 -7.88 -4.54
C LEU A 38 -5.19 -8.04 -3.16
N HIS A 39 -4.44 -9.11 -2.96
CA HIS A 39 -3.75 -9.36 -1.69
C HIS A 39 -2.77 -8.24 -1.32
N ARG A 40 -1.94 -7.79 -2.26
CA ARG A 40 -1.02 -6.65 -2.04
C ARG A 40 -1.77 -5.36 -1.73
N CYS A 41 -2.85 -5.05 -2.44
CA CYS A 41 -3.67 -3.88 -2.16
C CYS A 41 -4.25 -3.91 -0.74
N LEU A 42 -4.70 -5.08 -0.28
CA LEU A 42 -5.15 -5.25 1.10
C LEU A 42 -4.02 -5.01 2.10
N GLN A 43 -2.84 -5.58 1.87
CA GLN A 43 -1.67 -5.38 2.75
C GLN A 43 -1.26 -3.90 2.86
N LEU A 44 -1.22 -3.18 1.73
CA LEU A 44 -0.95 -1.74 1.72
C LEU A 44 -2.02 -0.98 2.51
N ARG A 45 -3.29 -1.39 2.37
CA ARG A 45 -4.42 -0.72 3.01
C ARG A 45 -4.40 -0.82 4.53
N ILE A 46 -3.96 -1.94 5.08
CA ILE A 46 -3.95 -2.20 6.54
C ILE A 46 -2.56 -2.04 7.17
N ASP A 47 -1.60 -1.48 6.44
CA ASP A 47 -0.20 -1.32 6.85
C ASP A 47 0.48 -2.64 7.28
N THR A 48 0.18 -3.73 6.57
CA THR A 48 0.84 -5.05 6.75
C THR A 48 1.72 -5.43 5.57
N TYR A 49 2.00 -4.48 4.67
CA TYR A 49 2.93 -4.70 3.58
C TYR A 49 4.35 -4.99 4.12
N PRO A 50 5.10 -5.95 3.54
CA PRO A 50 6.40 -6.39 4.03
C PRO A 50 7.51 -5.36 3.74
N THR A 51 7.45 -4.22 4.43
CA THR A 51 8.52 -3.22 4.51
C THR A 51 9.61 -3.67 5.48
N ARG A 52 10.83 -3.12 5.40
CA ARG A 52 11.87 -3.42 6.41
C ARG A 52 11.40 -3.09 7.82
N THR A 53 10.75 -1.94 8.02
CA THR A 53 10.20 -1.56 9.32
C THR A 53 9.09 -2.53 9.79
N THR A 54 8.39 -3.22 8.89
CA THR A 54 7.41 -4.26 9.27
C THR A 54 8.07 -5.61 9.55
N LEU A 55 9.05 -6.01 8.75
CA LEU A 55 9.70 -7.33 8.84
C LEU A 55 10.73 -7.41 9.97
N LEU A 56 11.43 -6.32 10.25
CA LEU A 56 12.50 -6.24 11.25
C LEU A 56 11.99 -5.60 12.55
N ARG A 57 10.72 -5.82 12.90
CA ARG A 57 10.20 -5.37 14.20
C ARG A 57 10.73 -6.27 15.29
N GLY A 58 11.48 -5.69 16.23
CA GLY A 58 12.05 -6.39 17.37
C GLY A 58 13.58 -6.49 17.29
N PRO A 59 14.15 -7.04 16.20
CA PRO A 59 15.60 -7.05 16.02
C PRO A 59 16.19 -5.65 15.83
N GLU A 60 17.38 -5.42 16.37
CA GLU A 60 18.23 -4.30 15.96
C GLU A 60 18.87 -4.64 14.61
N ASP A 61 18.18 -4.28 13.53
CA ASP A 61 18.65 -4.52 12.16
C ASP A 61 18.42 -3.29 11.28
N VAL A 62 19.06 -3.27 10.11
CA VAL A 62 19.08 -2.15 9.18
C VAL A 62 17.69 -1.94 8.58
N LEU A 63 17.05 -0.85 8.98
CA LEU A 63 15.74 -0.45 8.50
C LEU A 63 15.78 0.33 7.18
N GLU A 64 16.95 0.49 6.58
CA GLU A 64 17.12 1.29 5.38
C GLU A 64 16.26 0.81 4.21
N CYS A 65 15.81 1.77 3.41
CA CYS A 65 15.12 1.50 2.16
C CYS A 65 16.00 0.70 1.21
N ARG A 66 15.49 -0.45 0.77
CA ARG A 66 16.15 -1.35 -0.20
C ARG A 66 16.45 -0.67 -1.54
N LEU A 67 15.75 0.41 -1.87
CA LEU A 67 15.84 1.08 -3.16
C LEU A 67 16.66 2.37 -3.14
N CYS A 68 16.63 3.12 -2.03
CA CYS A 68 17.25 4.45 -1.98
C CYS A 68 18.06 4.71 -0.70
N ARG A 69 18.24 3.70 0.16
CA ARG A 69 19.03 3.78 1.40
C ARG A 69 18.54 4.81 2.43
N PHE A 70 17.32 5.32 2.28
CA PHE A 70 16.69 6.17 3.29
C PHE A 70 16.58 5.41 4.64
N PRO A 71 16.86 6.03 5.80
CA PRO A 71 17.03 5.32 7.08
C PRO A 71 15.88 4.40 7.53
N HIS A 72 14.64 4.72 7.14
CA HIS A 72 13.47 3.94 7.50
C HIS A 72 12.60 3.61 6.28
N GLU A 73 12.65 2.36 5.84
CA GLU A 73 11.72 1.80 4.86
C GLU A 73 10.36 1.56 5.50
N THR A 74 9.56 2.62 5.57
CA THR A 74 8.15 2.56 5.97
C THR A 74 7.24 2.52 4.74
N LEU A 75 5.98 2.17 4.94
CA LEU A 75 4.97 2.25 3.88
C LEU A 75 4.84 3.69 3.36
N HIS A 76 4.83 4.68 4.26
CA HIS A 76 4.82 6.10 3.92
C HIS A 76 6.04 6.50 3.08
N HIS A 77 7.23 6.02 3.46
CA HIS A 77 8.43 6.25 2.65
C HIS A 77 8.26 5.69 1.24
N LEU A 78 7.90 4.41 1.11
CA LEU A 78 7.77 3.76 -0.20
C LEU A 78 6.72 4.45 -1.09
N LEU A 79 5.54 4.76 -0.56
CA LEU A 79 4.43 5.33 -1.33
C LEU A 79 4.61 6.81 -1.68
N SER A 80 5.13 7.61 -0.76
CA SER A 80 5.07 9.07 -0.87
C SER A 80 6.42 9.73 -1.13
N LYS A 81 7.50 9.19 -0.54
CA LYS A 81 8.79 9.90 -0.45
C LYS A 81 9.93 9.25 -1.23
N CYS A 82 9.81 7.97 -1.57
CA CYS A 82 10.92 7.21 -2.16
C CYS A 82 11.25 7.72 -3.57
N PRO A 83 12.45 8.29 -3.80
CA PRO A 83 12.82 8.83 -5.11
C PRO A 83 12.91 7.73 -6.18
N ALA A 84 13.33 6.52 -5.78
CA ALA A 84 13.40 5.36 -6.66
C ALA A 84 12.02 4.90 -7.18
N LEU A 85 10.93 5.21 -6.47
CA LEU A 85 9.56 4.84 -6.86
C LEU A 85 8.76 6.00 -7.47
N LYS A 86 9.19 7.26 -7.27
CA LYS A 86 8.49 8.46 -7.73
C LYS A 86 8.07 8.39 -9.20
N HIS A 87 8.99 8.08 -10.10
CA HIS A 87 8.70 7.97 -11.53
C HIS A 87 7.67 6.86 -11.85
N LYS A 88 7.73 5.73 -11.14
CA LYS A 88 6.78 4.61 -11.33
C LYS A 88 5.38 4.99 -10.85
N HIS A 89 5.30 5.77 -9.76
CA HIS A 89 4.02 6.27 -9.25
C HIS A 89 3.39 7.26 -10.21
N ILE A 90 4.16 8.21 -10.74
CA ILE A 90 3.69 9.16 -11.75
C ILE A 90 3.19 8.42 -12.99
N ARG A 91 4.00 7.53 -13.58
CA ARG A 91 3.58 6.75 -14.76
C ARG A 91 2.30 5.94 -14.53
N ARG A 92 2.14 5.34 -13.34
CA ARG A 92 0.93 4.60 -13.00
C ARG A 92 -0.27 5.54 -12.84
N HIS A 93 -0.08 6.70 -12.23
CA HIS A 93 -1.11 7.71 -12.08
C HIS A 93 -1.57 8.21 -13.47
N ASP A 94 -0.63 8.57 -14.33
CA ASP A 94 -0.91 9.09 -15.67
C ASP A 94 -1.67 8.05 -16.51
N HIS A 95 -1.24 6.78 -16.46
CA HIS A 95 -1.97 5.70 -17.13
C HIS A 95 -3.43 5.57 -16.66
N ILE A 96 -3.71 5.77 -15.36
CA ILE A 96 -5.09 5.76 -14.84
C ILE A 96 -5.87 6.99 -15.30
N VAL A 97 -5.20 8.14 -15.41
CA VAL A 97 -5.81 9.38 -15.94
C VAL A 97 -6.18 9.19 -17.42
N ASP A 98 -5.28 8.64 -18.23
CA ASP A 98 -5.50 8.38 -19.66
C ASP A 98 -6.64 7.37 -19.88
N LEU A 99 -6.66 6.28 -19.10
CA LEU A 99 -7.77 5.31 -19.08
C LEU A 99 -9.13 5.95 -18.77
N ARG A 100 -9.17 6.98 -17.92
CA ARG A 100 -10.41 7.68 -17.57
C ARG A 100 -10.83 8.70 -18.62
N ARG A 101 -9.87 9.30 -19.33
CA ARG A 101 -10.13 10.27 -20.41
C ARG A 101 -10.57 9.60 -21.70
N GLY A 102 -10.27 8.31 -21.87
CA GLY A 102 -10.54 7.59 -23.11
C GLY A 102 -9.45 7.83 -24.16
N ASP A 103 -8.28 8.35 -23.77
CA ASP A 103 -7.13 8.62 -24.64
C ASP A 103 -6.37 7.32 -25.04
N HIS A 104 -7.04 6.17 -24.93
CA HIS A 104 -6.60 4.88 -25.43
C HIS A 104 -7.51 4.47 -26.60
N ILE A 105 -7.38 5.18 -27.73
CA ILE A 105 -7.75 4.73 -29.08
C ILE A 105 -6.54 5.00 -29.97
#